data_AF-A0A957ZP53-F1
#
_entry.id   AF-A0A957ZP53-F1
#
_cell.length_a   1.000
_cell.length_b   1.000
_cell.length_c   1.000
_cell.angle_alpha   90.00
_cell.angle_beta   90.00
_cell.angle_gamma   90.00
#
_symmetry.space_group_name_H-M   'P 1'
#
loop_
_entity.id
_entity.type
_entity.pdbx_description
1 polymer ?
#
loop_
_entity_poly.entity_id
_entity_poly.type
_entity_poly.pdbx_seq_one_letter_code
_entity_poly.pdbx_strand_id
1 'polypeptide(L)'
;MDLLGVTRTIDHAVYMLLNALAIILWRVNSALIGISLLGYNTQDWLTGSGGGVWRVAERVTGPNGILGLATWQAFLLLAVMLFGLSRVARPFLKSPPVDLTRLFFFAVLSYVVISQGGQLMQDVEAWRSEAGSYMYRTLSAEGGVELDIPGSPAETETMYSPSDLDGQAPIRGWEAVATSYFLVQSAGELHAGVPPEAFRREYCLYDPGRPIDEQDEANDQGCSPQRAWDEWDLVSTQGITQVWGIPLPDLTLDIPVVQEHPENRQLAIRQAQAGLARLALGPVVALFPLLEANISLMLALSAAFLYLSLPITLLFGFFLKTESMATQLLLQLITVMIRTVILNGLVALFLMLLISVSVSGSLMAYLGLVGVGLAGGLILSRFAAATMKDSFSQSLGAVGGIFVG
;
A
#
# COMPACT_ATOMS: atom_id res chain seq x y z
N MET A 1 -26.87 -25.50 -42.27
CA MET A 1 -25.92 -24.96 -41.28
C MET A 1 -26.40 -23.57 -40.98
N ASP A 2 -27.04 -23.41 -39.83
CA ASP A 2 -27.74 -22.17 -39.51
C ASP A 2 -26.73 -21.14 -38.99
N LEU A 3 -26.75 -19.95 -39.60
CA LEU A 3 -25.95 -18.79 -39.19
C LEU A 3 -26.11 -18.46 -37.69
N LEU A 4 -27.26 -18.83 -37.11
CA LEU A 4 -27.57 -18.69 -35.68
C LEU A 4 -26.68 -19.59 -34.79
N GLY A 5 -26.41 -20.83 -35.20
CA GLY A 5 -25.52 -21.71 -34.44
C GLY A 5 -24.08 -21.19 -34.40
N VAL A 6 -23.62 -20.58 -35.50
CA VAL A 6 -22.26 -20.02 -35.60
C VAL A 6 -22.09 -18.81 -34.70
N THR A 7 -23.01 -17.85 -34.74
CA THR A 7 -22.96 -16.66 -33.87
C THR A 7 -23.01 -17.04 -32.38
N ARG A 8 -23.83 -18.03 -32.01
CA ARG A 8 -23.82 -18.60 -30.65
C ARG A 8 -22.46 -19.16 -30.26
N THR A 9 -21.82 -19.99 -31.08
CA THR A 9 -20.49 -20.54 -30.71
C THR A 9 -19.42 -19.46 -30.58
N ILE A 10 -19.48 -18.40 -31.40
CA ILE A 10 -18.49 -17.32 -31.39
C ILE A 10 -18.57 -16.53 -30.09
N ASP A 11 -19.77 -16.07 -29.70
CA ASP A 11 -19.86 -15.23 -28.51
C ASP A 11 -19.55 -16.02 -27.24
N HIS A 12 -19.80 -17.33 -27.21
CA HIS A 12 -19.47 -18.18 -26.07
C HIS A 12 -17.96 -18.23 -25.91
N ALA A 13 -17.25 -18.40 -27.03
CA ALA A 13 -15.81 -18.33 -27.07
C ALA A 13 -15.30 -16.94 -26.66
N VAL A 14 -15.98 -15.85 -27.04
CA VAL A 14 -15.63 -14.49 -26.61
C VAL A 14 -15.81 -14.33 -25.10
N TYR A 15 -16.94 -14.75 -24.53
CA TYR A 15 -17.18 -14.65 -23.08
C TYR A 15 -16.17 -15.48 -22.29
N MET A 16 -15.90 -16.72 -22.70
CA MET A 16 -14.88 -17.57 -22.09
C MET A 16 -13.47 -16.98 -22.20
N LEU A 17 -13.14 -16.35 -23.33
CA LEU A 17 -11.87 -15.65 -23.52
C LEU A 17 -11.76 -14.42 -22.59
N LEU A 18 -12.82 -13.62 -22.47
CA LEU A 18 -12.86 -12.47 -21.56
C LEU A 18 -12.66 -12.92 -20.10
N ASN A 19 -13.32 -14.01 -19.69
CA ASN A 19 -13.16 -14.53 -18.34
C ASN A 19 -11.76 -15.10 -18.09
N ALA A 20 -11.19 -15.83 -19.05
CA ALA A 20 -9.81 -16.31 -18.94
C ALA A 20 -8.81 -15.16 -18.82
N LEU A 21 -8.99 -14.08 -19.60
CA LEU A 21 -8.17 -12.87 -19.49
C LEU A 21 -8.36 -12.17 -18.14
N ALA A 22 -9.59 -12.08 -17.63
CA ALA A 22 -9.87 -11.49 -16.32
C ALA A 22 -9.13 -12.26 -15.20
N ILE A 23 -9.15 -13.59 -15.22
CA ILE A 23 -8.41 -14.43 -14.26
C ILE A 23 -6.90 -14.17 -14.37
N ILE A 24 -6.33 -14.12 -15.58
CA ILE A 24 -4.90 -13.86 -15.78
C ILE A 24 -4.52 -12.47 -15.23
N LEU A 25 -5.29 -11.43 -15.57
CA LEU A 25 -5.05 -10.06 -15.10
C LEU A 25 -5.19 -9.97 -13.58
N TRP A 26 -6.19 -10.64 -13.00
CA TRP A 26 -6.33 -10.75 -11.55
C TRP A 26 -5.09 -11.34 -10.89
N ARG A 27 -4.54 -12.43 -11.44
CA ARG A 27 -3.30 -13.04 -10.91
C ARG A 27 -2.13 -12.09 -10.96
N VAL A 28 -1.99 -11.31 -12.03
CA VAL A 28 -0.94 -10.28 -12.15
C VAL A 28 -1.13 -9.20 -11.08
N ASN A 29 -2.36 -8.70 -10.92
CA ASN A 29 -2.70 -7.66 -9.93
C ASN A 29 -2.46 -8.14 -8.49
N SER A 30 -2.97 -9.33 -8.17
CA SER A 30 -2.77 -9.99 -6.88
C SER A 30 -1.28 -10.19 -6.57
N ALA A 31 -0.48 -10.62 -7.56
CA ALA A 31 0.96 -10.79 -7.39
C ALA A 31 1.66 -9.44 -7.13
N LEU A 32 1.30 -8.37 -7.85
CA LEU A 32 1.87 -7.04 -7.65
C LEU A 32 1.54 -6.48 -6.26
N ILE A 33 0.28 -6.61 -5.82
CA ILE A 33 -0.12 -6.22 -4.47
C ILE A 33 0.63 -7.08 -3.43
N GLY A 34 0.76 -8.39 -3.67
CA GLY A 34 1.50 -9.31 -2.80
C GLY A 34 2.98 -8.93 -2.64
N ILE A 35 3.63 -8.44 -3.70
CA ILE A 35 5.00 -7.91 -3.62
C ILE A 35 5.03 -6.65 -2.74
N SER A 36 4.04 -5.75 -2.87
CA SER A 36 3.96 -4.58 -1.99
C SER A 36 3.79 -4.97 -0.51
N LEU A 37 3.00 -6.02 -0.23
CA LEU A 37 2.80 -6.57 1.10
C LEU A 37 4.11 -7.08 1.71
N LEU A 38 4.97 -7.73 0.93
CA LEU A 38 6.32 -8.12 1.40
C LEU A 38 7.17 -6.91 1.79
N GLY A 39 7.05 -5.80 1.04
CA GLY A 39 7.73 -4.54 1.37
C GLY A 39 7.28 -3.99 2.72
N TYR A 40 5.96 -3.92 2.94
CA TYR A 40 5.36 -3.50 4.20
C TYR A 40 5.72 -4.43 5.37
N ASN A 41 5.62 -5.75 5.19
CA ASN A 41 6.02 -6.72 6.21
C ASN A 41 7.51 -6.62 6.56
N THR A 42 8.36 -6.34 5.57
CA THR A 42 9.79 -6.12 5.82
C THR A 42 10.02 -4.84 6.61
N GLN A 43 9.28 -3.77 6.30
CA GLN A 43 9.30 -2.54 7.06
C GLN A 43 8.87 -2.78 8.51
N ASP A 44 7.74 -3.46 8.75
CA ASP A 44 7.27 -3.76 10.10
C ASP A 44 8.23 -4.65 10.87
N TRP A 45 8.82 -5.63 10.20
CA TRP A 45 9.84 -6.46 10.80
C TRP A 45 11.07 -5.64 11.22
N LEU A 46 11.41 -4.58 10.48
CA LEU A 46 12.51 -3.69 10.82
C LEU A 46 12.14 -2.71 11.93
N THR A 47 11.05 -1.94 11.76
CA THR A 47 10.72 -0.76 12.57
C THR A 47 9.39 -0.86 13.34
N GLY A 48 8.60 -1.92 13.19
CA GLY A 48 7.39 -2.14 13.99
C GLY A 48 7.70 -2.26 15.49
N SER A 49 6.69 -2.21 16.37
CA SER A 49 6.86 -2.17 17.83
C SER A 49 7.73 -3.30 18.42
N GLY A 50 7.76 -4.46 17.76
CA GLY A 50 8.62 -5.61 18.10
C GLY A 50 9.78 -5.86 17.15
N GLY A 51 10.08 -4.90 16.27
CA GLY A 51 10.99 -5.02 15.14
C GLY A 51 12.44 -5.32 15.53
N GLY A 52 13.18 -5.91 14.60
CA GLY A 52 14.57 -6.33 14.77
C GLY A 52 15.49 -5.17 15.13
N VAL A 53 15.27 -3.98 14.56
CA VAL A 53 16.09 -2.79 14.84
C VAL A 53 15.97 -2.39 16.30
N TRP A 54 14.76 -2.42 16.89
CA TRP A 54 14.57 -2.06 18.29
C TRP A 54 15.22 -3.05 19.24
N ARG A 55 15.18 -4.34 18.94
CA ARG A 55 15.87 -5.35 19.74
C ARG A 55 17.39 -5.16 19.71
N VAL A 56 17.94 -4.80 18.56
CA VAL A 56 19.36 -4.47 18.43
C VAL A 56 19.66 -3.18 19.18
N ALA A 57 18.85 -2.13 19.00
CA ALA A 57 19.01 -0.86 19.70
C ALA A 57 18.95 -1.07 21.22
N GLU A 58 17.94 -1.76 21.75
CA GLU A 58 17.80 -2.06 23.17
C GLU A 58 19.01 -2.84 23.72
N ARG A 59 19.52 -3.82 22.95
CA ARG A 59 20.71 -4.57 23.36
C ARG A 59 21.99 -3.72 23.36
N VAL A 60 22.08 -2.74 22.46
CA VAL A 60 23.25 -1.86 22.37
C VAL A 60 23.13 -0.72 23.38
N THR A 61 22.00 -0.02 23.46
CA THR A 61 21.84 1.28 24.11
C THR A 61 20.82 1.28 25.24
N GLY A 62 20.10 0.19 25.49
CA GLY A 62 19.16 0.08 26.59
C GLY A 62 19.85 0.12 27.95
N PRO A 63 19.10 0.21 29.07
CA PRO A 63 19.67 0.35 30.41
C PRO A 63 20.72 -0.71 30.78
N ASN A 64 20.49 -1.94 30.31
CA ASN A 64 21.38 -3.10 30.48
C ASN A 64 22.22 -3.42 29.24
N GLY A 65 22.19 -2.56 28.23
CA GLY A 65 22.92 -2.73 26.98
C GLY A 65 24.42 -2.49 27.12
N ILE A 66 25.16 -2.80 26.06
CA ILE A 66 26.63 -2.63 26.01
C ILE A 66 27.03 -1.17 26.28
N LEU A 67 26.25 -0.25 25.75
CA LEU A 67 26.35 1.21 25.91
C LEU A 67 25.25 1.76 26.82
N GLY A 68 24.77 0.92 27.75
CA GLY A 68 23.71 1.27 28.68
C GLY A 68 24.13 2.24 29.79
N LEU A 69 23.38 2.25 30.89
CA LEU A 69 23.56 3.23 31.97
C LEU A 69 24.93 3.14 32.64
N ALA A 70 25.48 1.93 32.81
CA ALA A 70 26.80 1.73 33.41
C ALA A 70 27.91 2.36 32.56
N THR A 71 27.87 2.13 31.25
CA THR A 71 28.82 2.69 30.28
C THR A 71 28.68 4.20 30.21
N TRP A 72 27.45 4.71 30.17
CA TRP A 72 27.17 6.15 30.23
C TRP A 72 27.75 6.81 31.49
N GLN A 73 27.56 6.21 32.68
CA GLN A 73 28.12 6.73 33.93
C GLN A 73 29.66 6.78 33.87
N ALA A 74 30.30 5.75 33.31
CA ALA A 74 31.75 5.72 33.15
C ALA A 74 32.25 6.84 32.22
N PHE A 75 31.59 7.06 31.07
CA PHE A 75 31.93 8.16 30.16
C PHE A 75 31.69 9.54 30.77
N LEU A 76 30.61 9.72 31.52
CA LEU A 76 30.33 10.98 32.22
C LEU A 76 31.42 11.28 33.26
N LEU A 77 31.80 10.27 34.05
CA LEU A 77 32.84 10.41 35.06
C LEU A 77 34.19 10.76 34.42
N LEU A 78 34.54 10.09 33.31
CA LEU A 78 35.71 10.41 32.51
C LEU A 78 35.66 11.85 31.98
N ALA A 79 34.53 12.30 31.45
CA ALA A 79 34.35 13.66 30.95
C ALA A 79 34.52 14.72 32.06
N VAL A 80 33.97 14.47 33.26
CA VAL A 80 34.15 15.33 34.44
C VAL A 80 35.61 15.35 34.91
N MET A 81 36.29 14.21 34.92
CA MET A 81 37.72 14.13 35.24
C MET A 81 38.56 14.93 34.24
N LEU A 82 38.32 14.76 32.94
CA LEU A 82 39.01 15.49 31.88
C LEU A 82 38.76 16.99 31.96
N PHE A 83 37.52 17.39 32.27
CA PHE A 83 37.20 18.79 32.56
C PHE A 83 38.01 19.31 33.75
N GLY A 84 38.05 18.58 34.87
CA GLY A 84 38.84 18.95 36.05
C GLY A 84 40.35 19.06 35.73
N LEU A 85 40.90 18.08 35.03
CA LEU A 85 42.30 18.07 34.59
C LEU A 85 42.59 19.24 33.64
N SER A 86 41.68 19.55 32.73
CA SER A 86 41.84 20.69 31.82
C SER A 86 41.85 22.03 32.55
N ARG A 87 41.14 22.16 33.68
CA ARG A 87 41.17 23.36 34.52
C ARG A 87 42.51 23.50 35.23
N VAL A 88 43.10 22.40 35.69
CA VAL A 88 44.45 22.41 36.29
C VAL A 88 45.52 22.68 35.23
N ALA A 89 45.38 22.11 34.04
CA ALA A 89 46.31 22.27 32.92
C ALA A 89 46.11 23.57 32.10
N ARG A 90 45.17 24.43 32.50
CA ARG A 90 44.85 25.70 31.83
C ARG A 90 46.07 26.60 31.51
N PRO A 91 47.11 26.73 32.35
CA PRO A 91 48.28 27.54 31.96
C PRO A 91 49.07 26.96 30.78
N PHE A 92 48.87 25.68 30.45
CA PHE A 92 49.59 24.98 29.38
C PHE A 92 48.74 24.77 28.12
N LEU A 93 47.41 24.76 28.24
CA LEU A 93 46.49 24.51 27.13
C LEU A 93 45.85 25.81 26.61
N LYS A 94 45.96 26.08 25.30
CA LYS A 94 45.39 27.28 24.66
C LYS A 94 43.86 27.25 24.53
N SER A 95 43.25 26.06 24.46
CA SER A 95 41.80 25.89 24.36
C SER A 95 41.33 24.86 25.40
N PRO A 96 40.26 25.13 26.16
CA PRO A 96 39.66 24.12 27.01
C PRO A 96 39.07 23.03 26.12
N PRO A 97 39.41 21.74 26.34
CA PRO A 97 38.91 20.63 25.53
C PRO A 97 37.42 20.36 25.77
N VAL A 98 36.86 20.84 26.90
CA VAL A 98 35.49 20.56 27.35
C VAL A 98 34.85 21.85 27.88
N ASP A 99 33.65 22.16 27.39
CA ASP A 99 32.80 23.24 27.90
C ASP A 99 31.78 22.67 28.90
N LEU A 100 31.66 23.26 30.10
CA LEU A 100 30.79 22.78 31.18
C LEU A 100 29.31 22.79 30.76
N THR A 101 28.89 23.84 30.06
CA THR A 101 27.48 24.01 29.66
C THR A 101 27.08 22.90 28.69
N ARG A 102 27.97 22.60 27.75
CA ARG A 102 27.78 21.57 26.74
C ARG A 102 27.85 20.18 27.35
N LEU A 103 28.80 19.96 28.27
CA LEU A 103 28.89 18.70 29.01
C LEU A 103 27.58 18.39 29.74
N PHE A 104 27.01 19.38 30.43
CA PHE A 104 25.74 19.21 31.12
C PHE A 104 24.60 18.91 30.15
N PHE A 105 24.48 19.67 29.05
CA PHE A 105 23.45 19.46 28.03
C PHE A 105 23.53 18.06 27.42
N PHE A 106 24.70 17.64 26.94
CA PHE A 106 24.89 16.31 26.36
C PHE A 106 24.76 15.19 27.39
N ALA A 107 25.10 15.42 28.65
CA ALA A 107 24.90 14.44 29.72
C ALA A 107 23.41 14.16 29.92
N VAL A 108 22.60 15.21 30.02
CA VAL A 108 21.14 15.07 30.16
C VAL A 108 20.54 14.45 28.90
N LEU A 109 20.93 14.92 27.71
CA LEU A 109 20.39 14.41 26.45
C LEU A 109 20.73 12.94 26.23
N SER A 110 21.99 12.54 26.46
CA SER A 110 22.42 11.13 26.35
C SER A 110 21.73 10.26 27.41
N TYR A 111 21.55 10.75 28.63
CA TYR A 111 20.80 10.03 29.67
C TYR A 111 19.36 9.78 29.25
N VAL A 112 18.66 10.79 28.73
CA VAL A 112 17.27 10.65 28.24
C VAL A 112 17.21 9.66 27.08
N VAL A 113 18.13 9.76 26.11
CA VAL A 113 18.17 8.84 24.97
C VAL A 113 18.50 7.41 25.37
N ILE A 114 19.38 7.19 26.35
CA ILE A 114 19.74 5.82 26.80
C ILE A 114 18.63 5.21 27.67
N SER A 115 18.00 6.02 28.53
CA SER A 115 16.96 5.54 29.44
C SER A 115 15.59 5.39 28.77
N GLN A 116 15.22 6.32 27.89
CA GLN A 116 13.89 6.42 27.28
C GLN A 116 13.92 6.35 25.76
N GLY A 117 15.09 6.38 25.11
CA GLY A 117 15.17 6.47 23.65
C GLY A 117 14.50 5.31 22.93
N GLY A 118 14.55 4.08 23.48
CA GLY A 118 13.82 2.95 22.90
C GLY A 118 12.32 3.24 22.74
N GLN A 119 11.69 3.74 23.81
CA GLN A 119 10.26 4.08 23.81
C GLN A 119 9.98 5.34 22.97
N LEU A 120 10.77 6.40 23.14
CA LEU A 120 10.61 7.64 22.36
C LEU A 120 10.68 7.38 20.85
N MET A 121 11.59 6.50 20.42
CA MET A 121 11.73 6.18 19.01
C MET A 121 10.61 5.27 18.50
N GLN A 122 10.10 4.35 19.33
CA GLN A 122 8.89 3.58 19.02
C GLN A 122 7.66 4.49 18.90
N ASP A 123 7.49 5.45 19.81
CA ASP A 123 6.39 6.42 19.77
C ASP A 123 6.48 7.31 18.53
N VAL A 124 7.69 7.75 18.18
CA VAL A 124 7.98 8.52 16.96
C VAL A 124 7.63 7.73 15.70
N GLU A 125 8.00 6.44 15.64
CA GLU A 125 7.71 5.57 14.50
C GLU A 125 6.21 5.24 14.42
N ALA A 126 5.57 4.99 15.56
CA ALA A 126 4.13 4.81 15.65
C ALA A 126 3.41 6.05 15.11
N TRP A 127 3.76 7.24 15.59
CA TRP A 127 3.20 8.50 15.09
C TRP A 127 3.42 8.69 13.59
N ARG A 128 4.63 8.38 13.08
CA ARG A 128 4.97 8.44 11.65
C ARG A 128 4.07 7.52 10.81
N SER A 129 3.81 6.30 11.31
CA SER A 129 2.95 5.33 10.65
C SER A 129 1.47 5.72 10.72
N GLU A 130 1.01 6.20 11.87
CA GLU A 130 -0.36 6.63 12.12
C GLU A 130 -0.73 7.86 11.29
N ALA A 131 0.19 8.83 11.15
CA ALA A 131 -0.02 10.02 10.34
C ALA A 131 -0.42 9.70 8.89
N GLY A 132 0.10 8.61 8.33
CA GLY A 132 -0.32 8.10 7.02
C GLY A 132 -1.79 7.65 7.00
N SER A 133 -2.20 6.77 7.94
CA SER A 133 -3.59 6.32 8.00
C SER A 133 -4.59 7.37 8.42
N TYR A 134 -4.19 8.33 9.25
CA TYR A 134 -5.08 9.41 9.67
C TYR A 134 -5.60 10.14 8.43
N MET A 135 -4.73 10.33 7.44
CA MET A 135 -5.10 10.91 6.16
C MET A 135 -6.06 10.01 5.40
N TYR A 136 -5.77 8.71 5.24
CA TYR A 136 -6.69 7.77 4.59
C TYR A 136 -8.07 7.69 5.27
N ARG A 137 -8.13 7.71 6.62
CA ARG A 137 -9.38 7.69 7.39
C ARG A 137 -10.17 8.99 7.28
N THR A 138 -9.49 10.13 7.35
CA THR A 138 -10.16 11.42 7.18
C THR A 138 -10.77 11.52 5.79
N LEU A 139 -10.08 10.97 4.78
CA LEU A 139 -10.57 10.92 3.41
C LEU A 139 -11.72 9.92 3.22
N SER A 140 -11.72 8.79 3.94
CA SER A 140 -12.80 7.80 3.84
C SER A 140 -14.06 8.20 4.61
N ALA A 141 -13.92 9.01 5.67
CA ALA A 141 -15.02 9.44 6.52
C ALA A 141 -15.94 10.49 5.85
N GLU A 142 -15.50 11.20 4.82
CA GLU A 142 -16.30 12.21 4.11
C GLU A 142 -17.33 11.62 3.11
N GLY A 143 -17.55 10.30 3.13
CA GLY A 143 -18.61 9.62 2.40
C GLY A 143 -18.09 8.95 1.12
N GLY A 144 -18.54 7.71 0.90
CA GLY A 144 -18.20 6.95 -0.32
C GLY A 144 -18.50 7.78 -1.55
N VAL A 145 -17.55 7.86 -2.46
CA VAL A 145 -17.71 8.67 -3.66
C VAL A 145 -18.51 7.86 -4.68
N GLU A 146 -19.67 8.38 -5.08
CA GLU A 146 -20.47 7.82 -6.18
C GLU A 146 -19.75 8.05 -7.51
N LEU A 147 -19.46 6.96 -8.23
CA LEU A 147 -18.76 6.97 -9.51
C LEU A 147 -19.74 6.98 -10.68
N ASP A 148 -19.64 7.97 -11.56
CA ASP A 148 -20.28 7.92 -12.88
C ASP A 148 -19.27 7.35 -13.89
N ILE A 149 -19.42 6.06 -14.22
CA ILE A 149 -18.54 5.36 -15.16
C ILE A 149 -19.19 5.40 -16.55
N PRO A 150 -18.60 6.09 -17.54
CA PRO A 150 -19.17 6.16 -18.88
C PRO A 150 -19.25 4.76 -19.50
N GLY A 151 -20.48 4.30 -19.71
CA GLY A 151 -20.79 2.97 -20.23
C GLY A 151 -21.28 1.96 -19.18
N SER A 152 -21.27 2.31 -17.90
CA SER A 152 -22.00 1.57 -16.87
C SER A 152 -23.50 1.90 -16.97
N PRO A 153 -24.40 0.90 -16.98
CA PRO A 153 -25.84 1.13 -16.91
C PRO A 153 -26.32 1.61 -15.53
N ALA A 154 -25.51 1.43 -14.48
CA ALA A 154 -25.82 1.92 -13.14
C ALA A 154 -25.30 3.34 -12.98
N GLU A 155 -26.19 4.26 -12.60
CA GLU A 155 -25.90 5.70 -12.42
C GLU A 155 -24.88 6.00 -11.31
N THR A 156 -24.46 5.02 -10.51
CA THR A 156 -23.51 5.23 -9.40
C THR A 156 -22.81 3.92 -9.04
N GLU A 157 -21.55 3.71 -9.46
CA GLU A 157 -20.73 2.65 -8.84
C GLU A 157 -20.22 3.19 -7.49
N THR A 158 -20.60 2.57 -6.38
CA THR A 158 -20.14 3.05 -5.06
C THR A 158 -18.70 2.60 -4.83
N MET A 159 -17.76 3.54 -4.75
CA MET A 159 -16.41 3.20 -4.33
C MET A 159 -16.41 2.91 -2.82
N TYR A 160 -15.99 1.71 -2.44
CA TYR A 160 -15.97 1.30 -1.04
C TYR A 160 -14.87 2.05 -0.29
N SER A 161 -15.20 2.51 0.92
CA SER A 161 -14.22 3.10 1.82
C SER A 161 -13.11 2.09 2.11
N PRO A 162 -11.83 2.50 2.11
CA PRO A 162 -10.74 1.65 2.53
C PRO A 162 -11.04 0.96 3.87
N SER A 163 -10.94 -0.37 3.89
CA SER A 163 -11.10 -1.18 5.09
C SER A 163 -9.76 -1.80 5.50
N ASP A 164 -9.59 -1.98 6.80
CA ASP A 164 -8.48 -2.73 7.40
C ASP A 164 -8.68 -4.22 7.07
N LEU A 165 -7.76 -4.80 6.28
CA LEU A 165 -7.85 -6.17 5.78
C LEU A 165 -7.08 -7.17 6.63
N ASP A 166 -6.03 -6.73 7.32
CA ASP A 166 -5.16 -7.57 8.14
C ASP A 166 -5.39 -7.38 9.66
N GLY A 167 -6.29 -6.49 10.05
CA GLY A 167 -6.59 -6.13 11.43
C GLY A 167 -5.51 -5.27 12.06
N GLN A 168 -4.57 -4.72 11.27
CA GLN A 168 -3.48 -3.88 11.72
C GLN A 168 -3.71 -2.44 11.26
N ALA A 169 -4.41 -1.68 12.10
CA ALA A 169 -4.31 -0.23 12.05
C ALA A 169 -2.83 0.19 12.24
N PRO A 170 -2.26 1.11 11.43
CA PRO A 170 -2.88 2.01 10.45
C PRO A 170 -3.16 1.42 9.03
N ILE A 171 -4.29 1.80 8.38
CA ILE A 171 -4.63 1.40 6.98
C ILE A 171 -3.51 1.83 6.02
N ARG A 172 -3.07 0.89 5.18
CA ARG A 172 -1.95 1.07 4.23
C ARG A 172 -2.45 1.26 2.81
N GLY A 173 -1.60 1.82 1.93
CA GLY A 173 -2.00 2.05 0.55
C GLY A 173 -2.33 0.77 -0.24
N TRP A 174 -1.75 -0.39 0.13
CA TRP A 174 -2.13 -1.66 -0.50
C TRP A 174 -3.56 -2.07 -0.15
N GLU A 175 -3.99 -1.85 1.10
CA GLU A 175 -5.36 -2.12 1.55
C GLU A 175 -6.33 -1.16 0.90
N ALA A 176 -5.96 0.13 0.84
CA ALA A 176 -6.75 1.13 0.14
C ALA A 176 -6.98 0.75 -1.32
N VAL A 177 -5.95 0.31 -2.04
CA VAL A 177 -6.11 -0.15 -3.43
C VAL A 177 -6.88 -1.47 -3.52
N ALA A 178 -6.60 -2.45 -2.66
CA ALA A 178 -7.27 -3.75 -2.69
C ALA A 178 -8.78 -3.62 -2.42
N THR A 179 -9.17 -2.81 -1.44
CA THR A 179 -10.56 -2.63 -1.02
C THR A 179 -11.33 -1.72 -1.98
N SER A 180 -10.80 -0.54 -2.28
CA SER A 180 -11.51 0.45 -3.13
C SER A 180 -11.54 0.06 -4.60
N TYR A 181 -10.45 -0.51 -5.13
CA TYR A 181 -10.31 -0.76 -6.56
C TYR A 181 -10.71 -2.19 -6.93
N PHE A 182 -10.33 -3.19 -6.12
CA PHE A 182 -10.55 -4.61 -6.42
C PHE A 182 -11.69 -5.26 -5.63
N LEU A 183 -12.35 -4.53 -4.73
CA LEU A 183 -13.46 -5.02 -3.91
C LEU A 183 -13.07 -6.23 -3.05
N VAL A 184 -11.81 -6.27 -2.60
CA VAL A 184 -11.29 -7.31 -1.70
C VAL A 184 -11.80 -7.03 -0.30
N GLN A 185 -12.45 -8.02 0.33
CA GLN A 185 -12.95 -7.92 1.71
C GLN A 185 -12.00 -8.53 2.73
N SER A 186 -11.09 -9.41 2.29
CA SER A 186 -10.11 -10.05 3.16
C SER A 186 -8.78 -10.33 2.46
N ALA A 187 -7.68 -10.38 3.21
CA ALA A 187 -6.37 -10.76 2.66
C ALA A 187 -6.38 -12.18 2.02
N GLY A 188 -7.27 -13.06 2.48
CA GLY A 188 -7.45 -14.39 1.89
C GLY A 188 -7.98 -14.33 0.45
N GLU A 189 -8.90 -13.42 0.16
CA GLU A 189 -9.45 -13.20 -1.19
C GLU A 189 -8.40 -12.66 -2.14
N LEU A 190 -7.48 -11.82 -1.67
CA LEU A 190 -6.39 -11.31 -2.50
C LEU A 190 -5.56 -12.45 -3.10
N HIS A 191 -5.32 -13.51 -2.32
CA HIS A 191 -4.55 -14.68 -2.77
C HIS A 191 -5.42 -15.77 -3.40
N ALA A 192 -6.74 -15.58 -3.43
CA ALA A 192 -7.64 -16.49 -4.11
C ALA A 192 -7.33 -16.52 -5.61
N GLY A 193 -7.60 -17.68 -6.21
CA GLY A 193 -7.17 -17.93 -7.57
C GLY A 193 -7.92 -17.18 -8.67
N VAL A 194 -8.94 -16.46 -8.26
CA VAL A 194 -9.99 -15.84 -9.05
C VAL A 194 -10.35 -14.50 -8.38
N PRO A 195 -10.90 -13.53 -9.13
CA PRO A 195 -11.33 -12.27 -8.54
C PRO A 195 -12.33 -12.49 -7.39
N PRO A 196 -12.42 -11.55 -6.41
CA PRO A 196 -13.35 -11.64 -5.30
C PRO A 196 -14.79 -11.84 -5.77
N GLU A 197 -15.60 -12.53 -4.96
CA GLU A 197 -16.99 -12.82 -5.32
C GLU A 197 -17.80 -11.55 -5.61
N ALA A 198 -17.63 -10.50 -4.79
CA ALA A 198 -18.25 -9.20 -5.03
C ALA A 198 -17.89 -8.62 -6.41
N PHE A 199 -16.60 -8.64 -6.78
CA PHE A 199 -16.14 -8.16 -8.09
C PHE A 199 -16.73 -8.97 -9.24
N ARG A 200 -16.82 -10.30 -9.09
CA ARG A 200 -17.35 -11.16 -10.15
C ARG A 200 -18.85 -10.99 -10.33
N ARG A 201 -19.60 -10.81 -9.23
CA ARG A 201 -21.03 -10.52 -9.29
C ARG A 201 -21.27 -9.17 -9.95
N GLU A 202 -20.53 -8.14 -9.56
CA GLU A 202 -20.65 -6.79 -10.14
C GLU A 202 -20.48 -6.79 -11.66
N TYR A 203 -19.47 -7.51 -12.17
CA TYR A 203 -19.14 -7.54 -13.60
C TYR A 203 -19.57 -8.80 -14.35
N CYS A 204 -20.47 -9.61 -13.78
CA CYS A 204 -20.95 -10.87 -14.35
C CYS A 204 -19.86 -11.81 -14.87
N LEU A 205 -18.80 -11.99 -14.08
CA LEU A 205 -17.70 -12.90 -14.39
C LEU A 205 -17.99 -14.30 -13.81
N TYR A 206 -17.73 -15.33 -14.62
CA TYR A 206 -17.94 -16.72 -14.22
C TYR A 206 -16.92 -17.21 -13.17
N ASP A 207 -17.41 -17.87 -12.12
CA ASP A 207 -16.60 -18.57 -11.14
C ASP A 207 -16.25 -20.00 -11.59
N PRO A 208 -14.97 -20.32 -11.89
CA PRO A 208 -14.57 -21.68 -12.24
C PRO A 208 -14.61 -22.65 -11.04
N GLY A 209 -14.70 -22.15 -9.81
CA GLY A 209 -14.74 -22.96 -8.58
C GLY A 209 -16.13 -23.41 -8.17
N ARG A 210 -17.20 -22.88 -8.80
CA ARG A 210 -18.60 -23.22 -8.51
C ARG A 210 -19.31 -23.69 -9.79
N PRO A 211 -20.24 -24.64 -9.71
CA PRO A 211 -21.06 -25.00 -10.87
C PRO A 211 -21.88 -23.79 -11.32
N ILE A 212 -22.20 -23.71 -12.62
CA ILE A 212 -22.92 -22.56 -13.19
C ILE A 212 -24.34 -22.43 -12.61
N ASP A 213 -24.98 -23.56 -12.33
CA ASP A 213 -26.34 -23.65 -11.77
C ASP A 213 -26.49 -23.06 -10.36
N GLU A 214 -25.38 -22.76 -9.69
CA GLU A 214 -25.34 -22.13 -8.36
C GLU A 214 -24.96 -20.64 -8.42
N GLN A 215 -24.87 -20.06 -9.63
CA GLN A 215 -24.46 -18.67 -9.88
C GLN A 215 -25.63 -17.84 -10.45
N ASP A 216 -26.84 -18.05 -9.94
CA ASP A 216 -28.08 -17.36 -10.33
C ASP A 216 -28.18 -15.94 -9.75
N GLU A 217 -27.46 -15.66 -8.67
CA GLU A 217 -27.51 -14.40 -7.96
C GLU A 217 -27.15 -13.22 -8.88
N ALA A 218 -28.15 -12.37 -9.13
CA ALA A 218 -28.02 -11.23 -10.02
C ALA A 218 -27.51 -9.99 -9.28
N ASN A 219 -26.67 -9.20 -9.97
CA ASN A 219 -26.30 -7.87 -9.51
C ASN A 219 -27.49 -6.90 -9.57
N ASP A 220 -27.28 -5.66 -9.12
CA ASP A 220 -28.30 -4.61 -9.14
C ASP A 220 -28.84 -4.30 -10.55
N GLN A 221 -28.07 -4.67 -11.59
CA GLN A 221 -28.44 -4.52 -13.00
C GLN A 221 -29.15 -5.76 -13.58
N GLY A 222 -29.46 -6.76 -12.74
CA GLY A 222 -30.19 -7.97 -13.13
C GLY A 222 -29.36 -9.02 -13.88
N CYS A 223 -28.05 -8.82 -13.99
CA CYS A 223 -27.14 -9.74 -14.65
C CYS A 223 -26.56 -10.75 -13.65
N SER A 224 -26.54 -12.03 -14.03
CA SER A 224 -25.82 -13.09 -13.31
C SER A 224 -25.05 -13.98 -14.28
N PRO A 225 -23.95 -14.63 -13.85
CA PRO A 225 -23.23 -15.58 -14.69
C PRO A 225 -24.13 -16.69 -15.22
N GLN A 226 -25.04 -17.22 -14.40
CA GLN A 226 -25.99 -18.23 -14.83
C GLN A 226 -27.00 -17.69 -15.83
N ARG A 227 -27.60 -16.52 -15.64
CA ARG A 227 -28.51 -15.94 -16.67
C ARG A 227 -27.77 -15.70 -17.97
N ALA A 228 -26.54 -15.22 -17.87
CA ALA A 228 -25.64 -15.06 -19.00
C ALA A 228 -25.17 -16.38 -19.61
N TRP A 229 -25.50 -17.55 -19.05
CA TRP A 229 -25.18 -18.88 -19.56
C TRP A 229 -26.43 -19.67 -20.00
N ASP A 230 -27.48 -19.69 -19.17
CA ASP A 230 -28.75 -20.40 -19.38
C ASP A 230 -29.58 -19.79 -20.51
N GLU A 231 -29.49 -18.47 -20.76
CA GLU A 231 -30.11 -17.86 -21.94
C GLU A 231 -29.55 -18.39 -23.27
N TRP A 232 -28.46 -19.15 -23.22
CA TRP A 232 -27.92 -19.83 -24.38
C TRP A 232 -28.67 -21.14 -24.58
N ASP A 233 -29.05 -21.85 -23.51
CA ASP A 233 -29.67 -23.18 -23.56
C ASP A 233 -31.20 -23.17 -23.61
N LEU A 234 -31.85 -22.02 -23.40
CA LEU A 234 -33.31 -21.90 -23.49
C LEU A 234 -33.82 -22.01 -24.92
N VAL A 235 -34.04 -23.25 -25.31
CA VAL A 235 -34.87 -23.63 -26.44
C VAL A 235 -36.33 -23.60 -25.99
N SER A 236 -37.03 -22.48 -26.20
CA SER A 236 -38.47 -22.43 -25.90
C SER A 236 -39.24 -23.21 -26.97
N THR A 237 -40.00 -24.24 -26.61
CA THR A 237 -40.90 -24.89 -27.56
C THR A 237 -42.16 -24.04 -27.68
N GLN A 238 -42.23 -23.18 -28.71
CA GLN A 238 -43.49 -22.52 -29.04
C GLN A 238 -44.32 -23.50 -29.87
N GLY A 239 -45.45 -23.94 -29.32
CA GLY A 239 -46.43 -24.73 -30.06
C GLY A 239 -46.95 -23.93 -31.24
N ILE A 240 -46.59 -24.33 -32.47
CA ILE A 240 -47.13 -23.71 -33.68
C ILE A 240 -48.58 -24.16 -33.82
N THR A 241 -49.52 -23.32 -33.39
CA THR A 241 -50.96 -23.60 -33.52
C THR A 241 -51.49 -23.33 -34.92
N GLN A 242 -50.74 -22.60 -35.76
CA GLN A 242 -51.18 -22.15 -37.08
C GLN A 242 -50.01 -22.11 -38.07
N VAL A 243 -50.17 -22.75 -39.23
CA VAL A 243 -49.25 -22.64 -40.37
C VAL A 243 -50.03 -21.99 -41.50
N TRP A 244 -49.62 -20.77 -41.89
CA TRP A 244 -50.29 -20.00 -42.96
C TRP A 244 -51.77 -19.70 -42.68
N GLY A 245 -52.14 -19.50 -41.41
CA GLY A 245 -53.51 -19.20 -40.99
C GLY A 245 -54.47 -20.40 -41.02
N ILE A 246 -53.98 -21.60 -41.34
CA ILE A 246 -54.74 -22.84 -41.24
C ILE A 246 -54.49 -23.42 -39.83
N PRO A 247 -55.53 -23.55 -38.98
CA PRO A 247 -55.40 -24.22 -37.70
C PRO A 247 -55.09 -25.71 -37.95
N LEU A 248 -53.99 -26.19 -37.38
CA LEU A 248 -53.63 -27.60 -37.45
C LEU A 248 -54.42 -28.36 -36.37
N PRO A 249 -55.16 -29.43 -36.72
CA PRO A 249 -55.82 -30.27 -35.72
C PRO A 249 -54.78 -31.10 -34.97
N ASP A 250 -54.68 -30.86 -33.66
CA ASP A 250 -53.98 -31.66 -32.63
C ASP A 250 -52.50 -32.04 -32.87
N LEU A 251 -51.83 -31.41 -33.85
CA LEU A 251 -50.39 -31.60 -34.08
C LEU A 251 -49.59 -30.51 -33.35
N THR A 252 -49.26 -30.75 -32.08
CA THR A 252 -48.25 -29.96 -31.37
C THR A 252 -46.88 -30.32 -31.92
N LEU A 253 -46.45 -29.63 -32.99
CA LEU A 253 -45.03 -29.61 -33.33
C LEU A 253 -44.35 -28.72 -32.28
N ASP A 254 -43.66 -29.37 -31.34
CA ASP A 254 -42.67 -28.71 -30.48
C ASP A 254 -41.49 -28.29 -31.35
N ILE A 255 -41.65 -27.16 -32.04
CA ILE A 255 -40.53 -26.55 -32.73
C ILE A 255 -39.73 -25.80 -31.67
N PRO A 256 -38.45 -26.15 -31.50
CA PRO A 256 -37.54 -25.39 -30.66
C PRO A 256 -37.41 -23.96 -31.23
N VAL A 257 -38.19 -23.01 -30.70
CA VAL A 257 -38.05 -21.58 -30.98
C VAL A 257 -37.11 -21.02 -29.93
N VAL A 258 -35.86 -20.82 -30.32
CA VAL A 258 -34.88 -20.13 -29.48
C VAL A 258 -35.31 -18.67 -29.36
N GLN A 259 -35.85 -18.29 -28.21
CA GLN A 259 -36.17 -16.90 -27.90
C GLN A 259 -34.93 -16.30 -27.24
N GLU A 260 -34.02 -15.78 -28.07
CA GLU A 260 -32.87 -15.03 -27.56
C GLU A 260 -33.38 -13.72 -26.92
N HIS A 261 -32.93 -13.41 -25.71
CA HIS A 261 -33.02 -12.08 -25.13
C HIS A 261 -31.71 -11.33 -25.43
N PRO A 262 -31.58 -10.70 -26.62
CA PRO A 262 -30.32 -10.09 -27.05
C PRO A 262 -29.82 -9.00 -26.09
N GLU A 263 -30.72 -8.41 -25.31
CA GLU A 263 -30.44 -7.34 -24.35
C GLU A 263 -29.57 -7.81 -23.18
N ASN A 264 -29.91 -8.95 -22.57
CA ASN A 264 -29.20 -9.50 -21.42
C ASN A 264 -27.80 -10.02 -21.81
N ARG A 265 -27.69 -10.59 -23.01
CA ARG A 265 -26.40 -11.04 -23.56
C ARG A 265 -25.45 -9.90 -23.86
N GLN A 266 -25.93 -8.83 -24.50
CA GLN A 266 -25.13 -7.64 -24.75
C GLN A 266 -24.75 -6.95 -23.45
N LEU A 267 -25.64 -6.94 -22.46
CA LEU A 267 -25.37 -6.42 -21.12
C LEU A 267 -24.23 -7.20 -20.44
N ALA A 268 -24.29 -8.53 -20.42
CA ALA A 268 -23.26 -9.37 -19.82
C ALA A 268 -21.88 -9.19 -20.48
N ILE A 269 -21.82 -9.12 -21.82
CA ILE A 269 -20.57 -8.87 -22.54
C ILE A 269 -20.02 -7.48 -22.22
N ARG A 270 -20.87 -6.44 -22.16
CA ARG A 270 -20.45 -5.07 -21.82
C ARG A 270 -19.92 -4.98 -20.39
N GLN A 271 -20.60 -5.60 -19.42
CA GLN A 271 -20.15 -5.65 -18.03
C GLN A 271 -18.85 -6.43 -17.87
N ALA A 272 -18.71 -7.58 -18.53
CA ALA A 272 -17.47 -8.35 -18.54
C ALA A 272 -16.31 -7.55 -19.17
N GLN A 273 -16.56 -6.80 -20.24
CA GLN A 273 -15.57 -5.89 -20.85
C GLN A 273 -15.19 -4.74 -19.90
N ALA A 274 -16.14 -4.18 -19.15
CA ALA A 274 -15.87 -3.15 -18.14
C ALA A 274 -15.00 -3.70 -17.00
N GLY A 275 -15.35 -4.88 -16.46
CA GLY A 275 -14.56 -5.58 -15.46
C GLY A 275 -13.15 -5.91 -15.95
N LEU A 276 -13.03 -6.36 -17.21
CA LEU A 276 -11.73 -6.61 -17.84
C LEU A 276 -10.91 -5.32 -17.99
N ALA A 277 -11.52 -4.22 -18.44
CA ALA A 277 -10.84 -2.93 -18.56
C ALA A 277 -10.33 -2.45 -17.20
N ARG A 278 -11.13 -2.58 -16.14
CA ARG A 278 -10.72 -2.27 -14.76
C ARG A 278 -9.55 -3.14 -14.30
N LEU A 279 -9.61 -4.46 -14.54
CA LEU A 279 -8.52 -5.38 -14.24
C LEU A 279 -7.25 -5.10 -15.07
N ALA A 280 -7.39 -4.64 -16.31
CA ALA A 280 -6.28 -4.31 -17.20
C ALA A 280 -5.56 -3.02 -16.78
N LEU A 281 -6.27 -2.08 -16.16
CA LEU A 281 -5.69 -0.90 -15.51
C LEU A 281 -5.05 -1.25 -14.15
N GLY A 282 -5.50 -2.34 -13.53
CA GLY A 282 -5.05 -2.83 -12.23
C GLY A 282 -3.52 -2.88 -12.03
N PRO A 283 -2.69 -3.34 -13.00
CA PRO A 283 -1.25 -3.40 -12.81
C PRO A 283 -0.65 -2.03 -12.59
N VAL A 284 -1.18 -1.01 -13.28
CA VAL A 284 -0.70 0.36 -13.18
C VAL A 284 -1.05 0.96 -11.82
N VAL A 285 -2.24 0.65 -11.30
CA VAL A 285 -2.67 1.04 -9.95
C VAL A 285 -1.85 0.33 -8.88
N ALA A 286 -1.58 -0.97 -9.06
CA ALA A 286 -0.81 -1.79 -8.13
C ALA A 286 0.67 -1.36 -8.01
N LEU A 287 1.20 -0.60 -8.97
CA LEU A 287 2.52 0.01 -8.86
C LEU A 287 2.59 1.10 -7.78
N PHE A 288 1.47 1.74 -7.41
CA PHE A 288 1.47 2.77 -6.37
C PHE A 288 1.79 2.23 -4.98
N PRO A 289 1.06 1.22 -4.46
CA PRO A 289 1.43 0.58 -3.20
C PRO A 289 2.86 0.04 -3.20
N LEU A 290 3.34 -0.45 -4.35
CA LEU A 290 4.72 -0.92 -4.49
C LEU A 290 5.73 0.22 -4.33
N LEU A 291 5.49 1.38 -4.96
CA LEU A 291 6.35 2.56 -4.81
C LEU A 291 6.29 3.11 -3.39
N GLU A 292 5.10 3.19 -2.79
CA GLU A 292 4.90 3.62 -1.41
C GLU A 292 5.63 2.70 -0.42
N ALA A 293 5.50 1.38 -0.56
CA ALA A 293 6.20 0.41 0.27
C ALA A 293 7.72 0.57 0.15
N ASN A 294 8.24 0.77 -1.06
CA ASN A 294 9.67 1.00 -1.28
C ASN A 294 10.17 2.32 -0.65
N ILE A 295 9.41 3.41 -0.80
CA ILE A 295 9.75 4.71 -0.20
C ILE A 295 9.75 4.58 1.33
N SER A 296 8.70 4.00 1.90
CA SER A 296 8.55 3.80 3.33
C SER A 296 9.65 2.91 3.90
N LEU A 297 10.03 1.84 3.19
CA LEU A 297 11.15 0.98 3.57
C LEU A 297 12.49 1.72 3.58
N MET A 298 12.78 2.54 2.55
CA MET A 298 14.02 3.33 2.49
C MET A 298 14.10 4.36 3.64
N LEU A 299 12.99 5.02 3.95
CA LEU A 299 12.91 5.97 5.06
C LEU A 299 13.03 5.27 6.41
N ALA A 300 12.38 4.12 6.58
CA ALA A 300 12.49 3.28 7.78
C ALA A 300 13.93 2.81 8.02
N LEU A 301 14.63 2.36 6.96
CA LEU A 301 16.05 2.01 7.03
C LEU A 301 16.92 3.22 7.38
N SER A 302 16.66 4.38 6.77
CA SER A 302 17.34 5.62 7.09
C SER A 302 17.18 6.00 8.56
N ALA A 303 15.96 5.91 9.10
CA ALA A 303 15.66 6.16 10.49
C ALA A 303 16.36 5.14 11.41
N ALA A 304 16.32 3.85 11.06
CA ALA A 304 17.00 2.79 11.80
C ALA A 304 18.52 3.05 11.95
N PHE A 305 19.21 3.47 10.89
CA PHE A 305 20.63 3.81 10.97
C PHE A 305 20.90 5.01 11.88
N LEU A 306 20.06 6.05 11.81
CA LEU A 306 20.17 7.20 12.70
C LEU A 306 19.90 6.82 14.15
N TYR A 307 18.92 5.96 14.41
CA TYR A 307 18.61 5.49 15.76
C TYR A 307 19.70 4.64 16.37
N LEU A 308 20.38 3.81 15.57
CA LEU A 308 21.51 3.02 16.06
C LEU A 308 22.75 3.88 16.31
N SER A 309 22.99 4.90 15.49
CA SER A 309 24.19 5.75 15.59
C SER A 309 24.07 6.88 16.61
N LEU A 310 22.88 7.45 16.80
CA LEU A 310 22.68 8.62 17.64
C LEU A 310 23.08 8.40 19.11
N PRO A 311 22.72 7.31 19.80
CA PRO A 311 23.14 7.08 21.18
C PRO A 311 24.66 6.90 21.30
N ILE A 312 25.28 6.25 20.31
CA ILE A 312 26.72 6.07 20.23
C ILE A 312 27.38 7.44 20.13
N THR A 313 26.97 8.28 19.18
CA THR A 313 27.56 9.60 18.99
C THR A 313 27.29 10.53 20.18
N LEU A 314 26.12 10.44 20.81
CA LEU A 314 25.80 11.24 22.01
C LEU A 314 26.68 10.89 23.20
N LEU A 315 27.08 9.63 23.38
CA LEU A 315 28.04 9.23 24.42
C LEU A 315 29.40 9.90 24.24
N PHE A 316 29.78 10.23 23.00
CA PHE A 316 31.01 10.96 22.71
C PHE A 316 30.79 12.45 22.54
N GLY A 317 29.55 12.96 22.52
CA GLY A 317 29.22 14.37 22.24
C GLY A 317 29.82 15.39 23.23
N PHE A 318 30.40 14.93 24.34
CA PHE A 318 31.09 15.76 25.33
C PHE A 318 32.35 16.46 24.80
N PHE A 319 32.97 15.93 23.73
CA PHE A 319 34.18 16.51 23.16
C PHE A 319 33.85 17.53 22.06
N LEU A 320 34.60 18.63 22.00
CA LEU A 320 34.37 19.70 21.01
C LEU A 320 34.41 19.21 19.55
N LYS A 321 35.17 18.14 19.26
CA LYS A 321 35.29 17.57 17.91
C LYS A 321 34.07 16.73 17.50
N THR A 322 33.42 16.08 18.47
CA THR A 322 32.30 15.15 18.26
C THR A 322 30.94 15.83 18.42
N GLU A 323 30.90 17.00 19.07
CA GLU A 323 29.70 17.83 19.18
C GLU A 323 29.09 18.20 17.83
N SER A 324 29.92 18.62 16.86
CA SER A 324 29.44 18.95 15.51
C SER A 324 28.82 17.74 14.82
N MET A 325 29.34 16.54 15.08
CA MET A 325 28.78 15.29 14.57
C MET A 325 27.44 14.97 15.23
N ALA A 326 27.35 15.09 16.57
CA ALA A 326 26.11 14.83 17.30
C ALA A 326 24.97 15.78 16.88
N THR A 327 25.27 17.07 16.77
CA THR A 327 24.31 18.08 16.31
C THR A 327 23.88 17.85 14.87
N GLN A 328 24.81 17.47 13.98
CA GLN A 328 24.50 17.13 12.60
C GLN A 328 23.58 15.90 12.50
N LEU A 329 23.83 14.83 13.27
CA LEU A 329 22.96 13.65 13.30
C LEU A 329 21.55 13.97 13.83
N LEU A 330 21.46 14.83 14.85
CA LEU A 330 20.17 15.24 15.40
C LEU A 330 19.35 16.06 14.39
N LEU A 331 19.99 17.00 13.69
CA LEU A 331 19.36 17.75 12.60
C LEU A 331 18.97 16.84 11.42
N GLN A 332 19.79 15.84 11.12
CA GLN A 332 19.49 14.83 10.10
C GLN A 332 18.26 14.02 10.49
N LEU A 333 18.14 13.61 11.76
CA LEU A 333 16.96 12.91 12.26
C LEU A 333 15.69 13.75 12.10
N ILE A 334 15.72 15.02 12.51
CA ILE A 334 14.59 15.95 12.32
C ILE A 334 14.25 16.09 10.83
N THR A 335 15.27 16.20 9.97
CA THR A 335 15.07 16.30 8.52
C THR A 335 14.41 15.05 7.94
N VAL A 336 14.82 13.85 8.36
CA VAL A 336 14.22 12.58 7.95
C VAL A 336 12.77 12.50 8.40
N MET A 337 12.47 12.93 9.63
CA MET A 337 11.11 12.99 10.16
C MET A 337 10.21 13.90 9.33
N ILE A 338 10.65 15.14 9.09
CA ILE A 338 9.92 16.12 8.27
C ILE A 338 9.72 15.58 6.84
N ARG A 339 10.77 15.03 6.22
CA ARG A 339 10.67 14.45 4.87
C ARG A 339 9.65 13.32 4.82
N THR A 340 9.62 12.47 5.84
CA THR A 340 8.68 11.34 5.84
C THR A 340 7.24 11.80 5.94
N VAL A 341 6.95 12.78 6.80
CA VAL A 341 5.61 13.39 6.90
C VAL A 341 5.19 14.03 5.58
N ILE A 342 6.08 14.78 4.94
CA ILE A 342 5.79 15.42 3.64
C ILE A 342 5.54 14.38 2.55
N LEU A 343 6.34 13.32 2.50
CA LEU A 343 6.23 12.27 1.49
C LEU A 343 4.93 11.47 1.65
N ASN A 344 4.59 11.05 2.87
CA ASN A 344 3.32 10.40 3.18
C ASN A 344 2.14 11.34 2.88
N GLY A 345 2.28 12.62 3.24
CA GLY A 345 1.46 13.76 2.83
C GLY A 345 1.09 13.74 1.35
N LEU A 346 2.13 13.78 0.52
CA LEU A 346 2.03 13.88 -0.92
C LEU A 346 1.43 12.61 -1.53
N VAL A 347 1.83 11.41 -1.06
CA VAL A 347 1.27 10.14 -1.55
C VAL A 347 -0.22 10.05 -1.26
N ALA A 348 -0.67 10.39 -0.06
CA ALA A 348 -2.09 10.33 0.27
C ALA A 348 -2.90 11.36 -0.53
N LEU A 349 -2.39 12.59 -0.68
CA LEU A 349 -3.01 13.62 -1.52
C LEU A 349 -3.10 13.15 -2.98
N PHE A 350 -2.06 12.49 -3.48
CA PHE A 350 -2.05 11.97 -4.83
C PHE A 350 -3.09 10.85 -5.01
N LEU A 351 -3.17 9.90 -4.07
CA LEU A 351 -4.20 8.86 -4.10
C LEU A 351 -5.61 9.46 -4.03
N MET A 352 -5.81 10.52 -3.25
CA MET A 352 -7.07 11.26 -3.21
C MET A 352 -7.44 11.83 -4.58
N LEU A 353 -6.49 12.47 -5.28
CA LEU A 353 -6.73 12.97 -6.63
C LEU A 353 -6.99 11.83 -7.61
N LEU A 354 -6.35 10.68 -7.44
CA LEU A 354 -6.53 9.51 -8.29
C LEU A 354 -7.92 8.90 -8.12
N ILE A 355 -8.39 8.79 -6.88
CA ILE A 355 -9.76 8.41 -6.54
C ILE A 355 -10.75 9.43 -7.13
N SER A 356 -10.52 10.73 -6.93
CA SER A 356 -11.39 11.79 -7.47
C SER A 356 -11.44 11.81 -9.01
N VAL A 357 -10.33 11.52 -9.68
CA VAL A 357 -10.30 11.45 -11.14
C VAL A 357 -10.91 10.16 -11.66
N SER A 358 -10.76 9.03 -10.96
CA SER A 358 -11.50 7.81 -11.34
C SER A 358 -13.01 8.03 -11.26
N VAL A 359 -13.46 8.93 -10.38
CA VAL A 359 -14.87 9.36 -10.28
C VAL A 359 -15.36 10.14 -11.48
N SER A 360 -14.50 10.90 -12.13
CA SER A 360 -14.90 11.64 -13.32
C SER A 360 -15.17 10.77 -14.55
N GLY A 361 -14.89 9.46 -14.48
CA GLY A 361 -15.05 8.53 -15.61
C GLY A 361 -14.11 8.78 -16.80
N SER A 362 -13.30 9.84 -16.75
CA SER A 362 -12.38 10.21 -17.82
C SER A 362 -11.13 9.35 -17.78
N LEU A 363 -11.11 8.30 -18.62
CA LEU A 363 -9.95 7.43 -18.80
C LEU A 363 -8.66 8.24 -19.09
N MET A 364 -8.77 9.31 -19.90
CA MET A 364 -7.61 10.15 -20.23
C MET A 364 -7.09 10.94 -19.03
N ALA A 365 -7.98 11.51 -18.21
CA ALA A 365 -7.57 12.20 -17.00
C ALA A 365 -6.95 11.21 -16.01
N TYR A 366 -7.54 10.02 -15.89
CA TYR A 366 -7.04 8.95 -15.03
C TYR A 366 -5.64 8.49 -15.44
N LEU A 367 -5.44 8.13 -16.71
CA LEU A 367 -4.14 7.73 -17.24
C LEU A 367 -3.11 8.85 -17.13
N GLY A 368 -3.52 10.11 -17.36
CA GLY A 368 -2.65 11.27 -17.18
C GLY A 368 -2.19 11.43 -15.74
N LEU A 369 -3.12 11.31 -14.79
CA LEU A 369 -2.81 11.44 -13.36
C LEU A 369 -1.97 10.26 -12.86
N VAL A 370 -2.29 9.05 -13.27
CA VAL A 370 -1.47 7.85 -13.01
C VAL A 370 -0.05 8.03 -13.54
N GLY A 371 0.12 8.56 -14.76
CA GLY A 371 1.42 8.86 -15.33
C GLY A 371 2.21 9.88 -14.50
N VAL A 372 1.55 10.96 -14.06
CA VAL A 372 2.14 11.96 -13.14
C VAL A 372 2.52 11.33 -11.81
N GLY A 373 1.67 10.45 -11.28
CA GLY A 373 1.90 9.73 -10.03
C GLY A 373 3.08 8.80 -10.07
N LEU A 374 3.20 8.00 -11.13
CA LEU A 374 4.34 7.09 -11.30
C LEU A 374 5.63 7.87 -11.48
N ALA A 375 5.62 8.93 -12.30
CA ALA A 375 6.78 9.81 -12.45
C ALA A 375 7.17 10.48 -11.12
N GLY A 376 6.18 11.01 -10.39
CA GLY A 376 6.34 11.59 -9.07
C GLY A 376 6.89 10.58 -8.07
N GLY A 377 6.28 9.41 -7.96
CA GLY A 377 6.70 8.32 -7.08
C GLY A 377 8.13 7.84 -7.36
N LEU A 378 8.53 7.77 -8.63
CA LEU A 378 9.92 7.46 -9.00
C LEU A 378 10.90 8.57 -8.57
N ILE A 379 10.51 9.85 -8.70
CA ILE A 379 11.30 10.98 -8.20
C ILE A 379 11.41 10.94 -6.68
N LEU A 380 10.31 10.68 -5.97
CA LEU A 380 10.27 10.57 -4.52
C LEU A 380 11.10 9.38 -4.03
N SER A 381 11.05 8.24 -4.72
CA SER A 381 11.90 7.08 -4.45
C SER A 381 13.39 7.43 -4.55
N ARG A 382 13.80 8.24 -5.54
CA ARG A 382 15.18 8.73 -5.63
C ARG A 382 15.56 9.64 -4.47
N PHE A 383 14.65 10.50 -4.01
CA PHE A 383 14.90 11.34 -2.83
C PHE A 383 14.98 10.52 -1.53
N ALA A 384 14.16 9.48 -1.39
CA ALA A 384 14.23 8.55 -0.27
C ALA A 384 15.55 7.77 -0.29
N ALA A 385 15.97 7.26 -1.45
CA ALA A 385 17.25 6.58 -1.63
C ALA A 385 18.45 7.50 -1.32
N ALA A 386 18.40 8.76 -1.76
CA ALA A 386 19.42 9.76 -1.43
C ALA A 386 19.48 10.01 0.09
N THR A 387 18.32 10.17 0.73
CA THR A 387 18.21 10.36 2.19
C THR A 387 18.77 9.16 2.95
N MET A 388 18.49 7.95 2.50
CA MET A 388 19.04 6.72 3.07
C MET A 388 20.57 6.67 2.92
N LYS A 389 21.09 6.97 1.72
CA LYS A 389 22.53 7.02 1.46
C LYS A 389 23.23 8.07 2.33
N ASP A 390 22.65 9.25 2.45
CA ASP A 390 23.21 10.34 3.25
C ASP A 390 23.25 9.95 4.73
N SER A 391 22.15 9.42 5.26
CA SER A 391 22.06 8.97 6.65
C SER A 391 23.00 7.79 6.96
N PHE A 392 23.16 6.87 6.01
CA PHE A 392 24.13 5.79 6.11
C PHE A 392 25.58 6.32 6.10
N SER A 393 25.91 7.24 5.19
CA SER A 393 27.25 7.81 5.11
C SER A 393 27.61 8.64 6.35
N GLN A 394 26.65 9.40 6.88
CA GLN A 394 26.83 10.21 8.08
C GLN A 394 26.95 9.35 9.34
N SER A 395 26.12 8.31 9.48
CA SER A 395 26.20 7.37 10.61
C SER A 395 27.54 6.62 10.61
N LEU A 396 27.98 6.11 9.45
CA LEU A 396 29.31 5.50 9.33
C LEU A 396 30.44 6.50 9.56
N GLY A 397 30.32 7.73 9.06
CA GLY A 397 31.31 8.78 9.27
C GLY A 397 31.43 9.19 10.74
N ALA A 398 30.31 9.28 11.45
CA ALA A 398 30.28 9.57 12.88
C ALA A 398 30.91 8.45 13.70
N VAL A 399 30.54 7.19 13.43
CA VAL A 399 31.12 6.03 14.12
C VAL A 399 32.60 5.87 13.78
N GLY A 400 32.99 5.97 12.51
CA GLY A 400 34.39 5.89 12.09
C GLY A 400 35.25 7.03 12.65
N GLY A 401 34.70 8.25 12.73
CA GLY A 401 35.35 9.40 13.32
C GLY A 401 35.67 9.22 14.81
N ILE A 402 34.81 8.49 15.54
CA ILE A 402 35.02 8.11 16.94
C ILE A 402 36.16 7.08 17.08
N PHE A 403 36.29 6.12 16.16
CA PHE A 403 37.34 5.11 16.25
C PHE A 403 38.74 5.64 15.88
N VAL A 404 38.82 6.68 15.04
CA VAL A 404 40.10 7.24 14.57
C VAL A 404 40.59 8.39 15.47
N GLY A 405 39.69 9.12 16.11
CA GLY A 405 40.00 10.25 16.99
C GLY A 405 40.26 9.83 18.42
#